data_AF-A0A7C1AVW9-F1
#
_entry.id   AF-A0A7C1AVW9-F1
#
_cell.length_a   1.000
_cell.length_b   1.000
_cell.length_c   1.000
_cell.angle_alpha   90.00
_cell.angle_beta   90.00
_cell.angle_gamma   90.00
#
_symmetry.space_group_name_H-M   'P 1'
#
loop_
_entity.id
_entity.type
_entity.pdbx_description
1 polymer ?
#
loop_
_entity_poly.entity_id
_entity_poly.type
_entity_poly.pdbx_seq_one_letter_code
_entity_poly.pdbx_strand_id
1 'polypeptide(L)'
;MKVILHKNAIIAKLALCKSLAIRDVKVRYAGSSLGMLWNFVHPLVLFVTYYFICAHIFKLKLQNPDYSYAEYLFSGLWPWIVFSEAISRCCGIYVENAQIIKKVMFPIEVLVPSVVFSHTFYLLFGFLPIIFYQGLTAETVSFFNYISGLWILGFGLLAFIFIT
;
A
#
# COMPACT_ATOMS: atom_id res chain seq x y z
N MET A 1 -10.84 -7.68 47.30
CA MET A 1 -10.74 -8.96 46.54
C MET A 1 -11.30 -8.88 45.11
N LYS A 2 -12.50 -8.32 44.86
CA LYS A 2 -13.08 -8.16 43.50
C LYS A 2 -12.23 -7.39 42.47
N VAL A 3 -11.47 -6.38 42.91
CA VAL A 3 -10.64 -5.54 42.01
C VAL A 3 -9.47 -6.31 41.37
N ILE A 4 -8.89 -7.27 42.10
CA ILE A 4 -7.75 -8.07 41.62
C ILE A 4 -8.22 -9.09 40.56
N LEU A 5 -9.42 -9.66 40.73
CA LEU A 5 -10.02 -10.59 39.77
C LEU A 5 -10.36 -9.90 38.43
N HIS A 6 -10.82 -8.64 38.46
CA HIS A 6 -11.15 -7.90 37.24
C HIS A 6 -9.91 -7.57 36.41
N LYS A 7 -8.81 -7.19 37.08
CA LYS A 7 -7.54 -6.86 36.40
C LYS A 7 -6.96 -8.08 35.67
N ASN A 8 -7.01 -9.25 36.31
CA ASN A 8 -6.56 -10.51 35.70
C ASN A 8 -7.42 -10.93 34.50
N ALA A 9 -8.74 -10.67 34.54
CA ALA A 9 -9.62 -10.95 33.41
C ALA A 9 -9.32 -10.05 32.19
N ILE A 10 -8.96 -8.79 32.41
CA ILE A 10 -8.56 -7.86 31.32
C ILE A 10 -7.24 -8.31 30.69
N ILE A 11 -6.26 -8.69 31.52
CA ILE A 11 -4.95 -9.17 31.05
C ILE A 11 -5.10 -10.46 30.24
N ALA A 12 -5.95 -11.39 30.69
CA ALA A 12 -6.26 -12.62 29.96
C ALA A 12 -6.94 -12.36 28.60
N LYS A 13 -7.88 -11.41 28.54
CA LYS A 13 -8.54 -11.00 27.29
C LYS A 13 -7.57 -10.37 26.30
N LEU A 14 -6.67 -9.51 26.78
CA LEU A 14 -5.63 -8.89 25.95
C LEU A 14 -4.61 -9.91 25.45
N ALA A 15 -4.23 -10.89 26.28
CA ALA A 15 -3.35 -11.97 25.88
C ALA A 15 -4.00 -12.87 24.80
N LEU A 16 -5.30 -13.17 24.94
CA LEU A 16 -6.09 -13.89 23.93
C LEU A 16 -6.16 -13.11 22.62
N CYS A 17 -6.48 -11.82 22.68
CA CYS A 17 -6.55 -10.94 21.52
C CYS A 17 -5.19 -10.88 20.79
N LYS A 18 -4.09 -10.74 21.54
CA LYS A 18 -2.72 -10.78 21.01
C LYS A 18 -2.41 -12.13 20.36
N SER A 19 -2.80 -13.25 20.97
CA SER A 19 -2.56 -14.60 20.43
C SER A 19 -3.35 -14.86 19.15
N LEU A 20 -4.57 -14.35 19.05
CA LEU A 20 -5.42 -14.44 17.86
C LEU A 20 -4.88 -13.54 16.75
N ALA A 21 -4.47 -12.31 17.06
CA ALA A 21 -3.85 -11.40 16.09
C ALA A 21 -2.53 -11.96 15.53
N ILE A 22 -1.67 -12.53 16.39
CA ILE A 22 -0.43 -13.18 15.95
C ILE A 22 -0.73 -14.41 15.10
N ARG A 23 -1.79 -15.17 15.41
CA ARG A 23 -2.21 -16.32 14.62
C ARG A 23 -2.78 -15.89 13.28
N ASP A 24 -3.58 -14.84 13.20
CA ASP A 24 -4.11 -14.32 11.93
C ASP A 24 -2.99 -13.79 11.03
N VAL A 25 -2.04 -13.05 11.60
CA VAL A 25 -0.81 -12.65 10.89
C VAL A 25 -0.06 -13.90 10.43
N LYS A 26 0.18 -14.88 11.31
CA LYS A 26 0.83 -16.13 10.90
C LYS A 26 0.06 -16.87 9.83
N VAL A 27 -1.27 -16.96 9.85
CA VAL A 27 -2.05 -17.68 8.84
C VAL A 27 -2.06 -16.92 7.52
N ARG A 28 -2.15 -15.59 7.57
CA ARG A 28 -2.13 -14.69 6.40
C ARG A 28 -0.75 -14.64 5.74
N TYR A 29 0.33 -14.88 6.51
CA TYR A 29 1.72 -14.91 6.02
C TYR A 29 2.36 -16.32 5.92
N ALA A 30 1.79 -17.38 6.51
CA ALA A 30 2.32 -18.75 6.48
C ALA A 30 2.15 -19.44 5.12
N GLY A 31 1.30 -18.88 4.25
CA GLY A 31 1.12 -19.38 2.88
C GLY A 31 1.74 -18.51 1.78
N SER A 32 2.35 -17.35 2.08
CA SER A 32 2.44 -16.30 1.06
C SER A 32 3.72 -15.45 1.04
N SER A 33 4.88 -16.07 1.23
CA SER A 33 6.09 -15.49 0.63
C SER A 33 5.91 -15.34 -0.89
N LEU A 34 5.21 -16.30 -1.54
CA LEU A 34 4.88 -16.25 -2.96
C LEU A 34 3.84 -15.18 -3.34
N GLY A 35 2.78 -14.97 -2.54
CA GLY A 35 1.76 -13.97 -2.87
C GLY A 35 2.16 -12.54 -2.51
N MET A 36 3.03 -12.33 -1.50
CA MET A 36 3.66 -11.02 -1.30
C MET A 36 4.57 -10.66 -2.48
N LEU A 37 5.32 -11.63 -3.01
CA LEU A 37 6.13 -11.46 -4.22
C LEU A 37 5.25 -11.21 -5.45
N TRP A 38 4.11 -11.89 -5.56
CA TRP A 38 3.16 -11.72 -6.68
C TRP A 38 2.58 -10.31 -6.77
N ASN A 39 2.31 -9.67 -5.63
CA ASN A 39 1.84 -8.27 -5.57
C ASN A 39 2.87 -7.28 -6.12
N PHE A 40 4.17 -7.63 -6.17
CA PHE A 40 5.20 -6.82 -6.83
C PHE A 40 5.39 -7.20 -8.31
N VAL A 41 5.26 -8.49 -8.64
CA VAL A 41 5.42 -8.98 -10.02
C VAL A 41 4.35 -8.41 -10.94
N HIS A 42 3.09 -8.37 -10.50
CA HIS A 42 1.99 -7.89 -11.34
C HIS A 42 2.15 -6.42 -11.78
N PRO A 43 2.38 -5.45 -10.86
CA PRO A 43 2.67 -4.06 -11.22
C PRO A 43 3.92 -3.89 -12.08
N LEU A 44 4.98 -4.68 -11.84
CA LEU A 44 6.21 -4.63 -12.64
C LEU A 44 5.98 -5.08 -14.09
N VAL A 45 5.27 -6.18 -14.28
CA VAL A 45 4.91 -6.66 -15.64
C VAL A 45 4.05 -5.62 -16.35
N LEU A 46 3.10 -5.01 -15.64
CA LEU A 46 2.28 -3.93 -16.17
C LEU A 46 3.15 -2.75 -16.61
N PHE A 47 4.04 -2.28 -15.74
CA PHE A 47 4.95 -1.18 -16.03
C PHE A 47 5.84 -1.45 -17.24
N VAL A 48 6.49 -2.62 -17.30
CA VAL A 48 7.36 -3.00 -18.43
C VAL A 48 6.56 -3.06 -19.73
N THR A 49 5.34 -3.59 -19.68
CA THR A 49 4.46 -3.68 -20.85
C THR A 49 4.08 -2.28 -21.36
N TYR A 50 3.61 -1.39 -20.48
CA TYR A 50 3.27 -0.01 -20.88
C TYR A 50 4.49 0.76 -21.36
N TYR A 51 5.63 0.62 -20.68
CA TYR A 51 6.88 1.25 -21.09
C TYR A 51 7.32 0.78 -22.48
N PHE A 52 7.30 -0.54 -22.71
CA PHE A 52 7.71 -1.11 -23.99
C PHE A 52 6.80 -0.64 -25.13
N ILE A 53 5.47 -0.72 -24.95
CA ILE A 53 4.50 -0.29 -25.97
C ILE A 53 4.70 1.20 -26.28
N CYS A 54 4.74 2.06 -25.27
CA CYS A 54 4.81 3.49 -25.50
C CYS A 54 6.17 3.97 -26.02
N ALA A 55 7.27 3.42 -25.49
CA ALA A 55 8.62 3.83 -25.88
C ALA A 55 9.06 3.22 -27.21
N HIS A 56 8.77 1.94 -27.46
CA HIS A 56 9.27 1.23 -28.65
C HIS A 56 8.27 1.19 -29.81
N ILE A 57 6.97 1.02 -29.54
CA ILE A 57 5.95 0.96 -30.59
C ILE A 57 5.53 2.37 -31.00
N PHE A 58 5.05 3.16 -30.04
CA PHE A 58 4.59 4.52 -30.32
C PHE A 58 5.72 5.55 -30.45
N LYS A 59 6.95 5.20 -30.05
CA LYS A 59 8.12 6.08 -30.08
C LYS A 59 7.82 7.45 -29.46
N LEU A 60 7.04 7.46 -28.37
CA LEU A 60 6.70 8.68 -27.66
C LEU A 60 7.98 9.28 -27.08
N LYS A 61 8.39 10.42 -27.65
CA LYS A 61 9.51 11.21 -27.16
C LYS A 61 8.96 12.38 -26.39
N LEU A 62 9.53 12.62 -25.21
CA LEU A 62 9.29 13.86 -24.49
C LEU A 62 9.95 15.00 -25.27
N GLN A 63 9.30 16.16 -25.32
CA GLN A 63 9.84 17.35 -25.98
C GLN A 63 11.14 17.83 -25.33
N ASN A 64 11.33 17.53 -24.05
CA ASN A 64 12.57 17.81 -23.33
C ASN A 64 13.46 16.56 -23.29
N PRO A 65 14.70 16.63 -23.82
CA PRO A 65 15.64 15.50 -23.81
C PRO A 65 16.16 15.16 -22.42
N ASP A 66 16.05 16.08 -21.45
CA ASP A 66 16.51 15.90 -20.07
C ASP A 66 15.58 15.03 -19.23
N TYR A 67 14.38 14.68 -19.73
CA TYR A 67 13.43 13.84 -19.01
C TYR A 67 13.33 12.44 -19.59
N SER A 68 13.47 11.43 -18.73
CA SER A 68 13.28 10.04 -19.11
C SER A 68 11.79 9.70 -19.24
N TYR A 69 11.41 9.10 -20.37
CA TYR A 69 10.03 8.61 -20.59
C TYR A 69 9.62 7.57 -19.53
N ALA A 70 10.57 6.79 -19.03
CA ALA A 70 10.32 5.81 -17.98
C ALA A 70 9.82 6.47 -16.68
N GLU A 71 10.42 7.60 -16.31
CA GLU A 71 10.06 8.36 -15.10
C GLU A 71 8.70 9.02 -15.25
N TYR A 72 8.44 9.60 -16.42
CA TYR A 72 7.13 10.17 -16.75
C TYR A 72 6.02 9.13 -16.57
N LEU A 73 6.18 7.96 -17.20
CA LEU A 73 5.19 6.90 -17.14
C LEU A 73 5.04 6.38 -15.70
N PHE A 74 6.14 6.14 -14.99
CA PHE A 74 6.09 5.62 -13.63
C PHE A 74 5.37 6.58 -12.68
N SER A 75 5.61 7.89 -12.82
CA SER A 75 5.02 8.92 -11.94
C SER A 75 3.49 8.93 -11.93
N GLY A 76 2.86 8.56 -13.06
CA GLY A 76 1.40 8.46 -13.16
C GLY A 76 0.89 7.03 -12.95
N LEU A 77 1.59 6.04 -13.50
CA LEU A 77 1.12 4.66 -13.49
C LEU A 77 1.19 4.03 -12.10
N TRP A 78 2.27 4.29 -11.34
CA TRP A 78 2.45 3.69 -10.02
C TRP A 78 1.35 4.11 -9.03
N PRO A 79 1.04 5.41 -8.83
CA PRO A 79 -0.08 5.83 -7.99
C PRO A 79 -1.43 5.26 -8.43
N TRP A 80 -1.66 5.18 -9.74
CA TRP A 80 -2.89 4.63 -10.29
C TRP A 80 -3.08 3.15 -9.91
N ILE A 81 -2.03 2.33 -10.02
CA ILE A 81 -2.06 0.92 -9.63
C ILE A 81 -2.38 0.80 -8.14
N VAL A 82 -1.63 1.52 -7.30
CA VAL A 82 -1.81 1.49 -5.84
C VAL A 82 -3.23 1.94 -5.45
N PHE A 83 -3.79 2.92 -6.16
CA PHE A 83 -5.16 3.38 -5.96
C PHE A 83 -6.22 2.35 -6.34
N SER A 84 -6.08 1.75 -7.52
CA SER A 84 -7.01 0.71 -7.98
C SER A 84 -7.02 -0.50 -7.04
N GLU A 85 -5.84 -0.90 -6.54
CA GLU A 85 -5.69 -1.97 -5.56
C GLU A 85 -6.29 -1.60 -4.20
N ALA A 86 -6.02 -0.38 -3.71
CA ALA A 86 -6.55 0.10 -2.44
C ALA A 86 -8.09 0.10 -2.42
N ILE A 87 -8.73 0.66 -3.46
CA ILE A 87 -10.19 0.68 -3.57
C ILE A 87 -10.76 -0.74 -3.61
N SER A 88 -10.21 -1.60 -4.48
CA SER A 88 -10.67 -2.98 -4.62
C SER A 88 -10.61 -3.71 -3.28
N ARG A 89 -9.54 -3.48 -2.50
CA ARG A 89 -9.37 -4.09 -1.19
C ARG A 89 -10.28 -3.50 -0.11
N CYS A 90 -10.52 -2.18 -0.15
CA CYS A 90 -11.51 -1.54 0.72
C CYS A 90 -12.92 -2.11 0.51
N CYS A 91 -13.30 -2.45 -0.73
CA CYS A 91 -14.58 -3.09 -1.02
C CYS A 91 -14.66 -4.52 -0.44
N GLY A 92 -13.56 -5.28 -0.46
CA GLY A 92 -13.52 -6.68 -0.01
C GLY A 92 -13.29 -6.90 1.49
N ILE A 93 -12.74 -5.91 2.20
CA ILE A 93 -12.19 -6.14 3.54
C ILE A 93 -13.21 -6.58 4.59
N TYR A 94 -14.46 -6.15 4.47
CA TYR A 94 -15.54 -6.55 5.39
C TYR A 94 -15.91 -8.03 5.23
N VAL A 95 -15.89 -8.53 4.00
CA VAL A 95 -16.18 -9.94 3.68
C VAL A 95 -15.01 -10.81 4.16
N GLU A 96 -13.77 -10.38 3.89
CA GLU A 96 -12.57 -11.08 4.36
C GLU A 96 -12.52 -11.25 5.88
N ASN A 97 -12.95 -10.22 6.63
CA ASN A 97 -12.90 -10.21 8.09
C ASN A 97 -14.23 -10.57 8.76
N ALA A 98 -15.24 -11.01 7.98
CA ALA A 98 -16.58 -11.30 8.48
C ALA A 98 -16.61 -12.34 9.62
N GLN A 99 -15.69 -13.31 9.61
CA GLN A 99 -15.57 -14.32 10.65
C GLN A 99 -15.11 -13.74 11.99
N ILE A 100 -14.26 -12.71 11.97
CA ILE A 100 -13.69 -12.06 13.16
C ILE A 100 -14.72 -11.08 13.73
N ILE A 101 -15.33 -10.28 12.86
CA ILE A 101 -16.36 -9.29 13.22
C ILE A 101 -17.53 -9.95 13.96
N LYS A 102 -17.93 -11.16 13.54
CA LYS A 102 -19.04 -11.90 14.16
C LYS A 102 -18.69 -12.57 15.49
N LYS A 103 -17.41 -12.84 15.76
CA LYS A 103 -16.97 -13.64 16.92
C LYS A 103 -16.43 -12.80 18.08
N VAL A 104 -15.99 -11.57 17.81
CA VAL A 104 -15.43 -10.65 18.80
C VAL A 104 -16.04 -9.28 18.57
N MET A 105 -16.33 -8.51 19.63
CA MET A 105 -16.67 -7.09 19.48
C MET A 105 -15.47 -6.35 18.89
N PHE A 106 -15.41 -6.29 17.56
CA PHE A 106 -14.34 -5.65 16.80
C PHE A 106 -14.86 -4.36 16.18
N PRO A 107 -14.15 -3.22 16.33
CA PRO A 107 -14.55 -1.96 15.71
C PRO A 107 -14.37 -2.03 14.19
N ILE A 108 -15.48 -2.12 13.46
CA ILE A 108 -15.51 -2.28 12.01
C ILE A 108 -14.92 -1.08 11.26
N GLU A 109 -14.99 0.10 11.87
CA GLU A 109 -14.49 1.38 11.35
C GLU A 109 -12.97 1.38 11.11
N VAL A 110 -12.21 0.51 11.80
CA VAL A 110 -10.75 0.47 11.70
C VAL A 110 -10.26 -0.28 10.45
N LEU A 111 -11.12 -1.10 9.82
CA LEU A 111 -10.71 -1.96 8.71
C LEU A 111 -10.29 -1.17 7.48
N VAL A 112 -11.11 -0.21 7.03
CA VAL A 112 -10.82 0.62 5.86
C VAL A 112 -9.57 1.51 6.06
N PRO A 113 -9.42 2.27 7.16
CA PRO A 113 -8.19 3.03 7.40
C PRO A 113 -6.93 2.16 7.42
N SER A 114 -7.00 0.91 7.91
CA SER A 114 -5.86 0.00 7.89
C SER A 114 -5.38 -0.33 6.47
N VAL A 115 -6.32 -0.45 5.51
CA VAL A 115 -6.02 -0.68 4.10
C VAL A 115 -5.39 0.56 3.50
N VAL A 116 -6.02 1.72 3.67
CA VAL A 116 -5.53 2.98 3.11
C VAL A 116 -4.12 3.27 3.62
N PHE A 117 -3.88 3.12 4.93
CA PHE A 117 -2.57 3.29 5.53
C PHE A 117 -1.53 2.34 4.91
N SER A 118 -1.85 1.05 4.80
CA SER A 118 -0.95 0.06 4.19
C SER A 118 -0.58 0.42 2.73
N HIS A 119 -1.54 0.92 1.95
CA HIS A 119 -1.30 1.30 0.55
C HIS A 119 -0.56 2.63 0.43
N THR A 120 -0.71 3.56 1.38
CA THR A 120 0.15 4.75 1.47
C THR A 120 1.61 4.39 1.68
N PHE A 121 1.91 3.39 2.53
CA PHE A 121 3.28 2.86 2.64
C PHE A 121 3.75 2.21 1.35
N TYR A 122 2.90 1.42 0.70
CA TYR A 122 3.24 0.78 -0.56
C TYR A 122 3.58 1.80 -1.67
N LEU A 123 2.82 2.90 -1.72
CA LEU A 123 3.08 4.04 -2.59
C LEU A 123 4.47 4.64 -2.31
N LEU A 124 4.76 4.94 -1.04
CA LEU A 124 6.06 5.49 -0.60
C LEU A 124 7.22 4.57 -0.98
N PHE A 125 7.11 3.27 -0.69
CA PHE A 125 8.16 2.29 -0.99
C PHE A 125 8.41 2.13 -2.48
N GLY A 126 7.37 2.22 -3.32
CA GLY A 126 7.54 2.11 -4.76
C GLY A 126 8.28 3.30 -5.40
N PHE A 127 8.24 4.49 -4.80
CA PHE A 127 8.97 5.66 -5.29
C PHE A 127 10.44 5.73 -4.83
N LEU A 128 10.80 5.04 -3.74
CA LEU A 128 12.17 5.05 -3.20
C LEU A 128 13.25 4.64 -4.23
N PRO A 129 13.09 3.58 -5.06
CA PRO A 129 14.11 3.17 -6.02
C PRO A 129 14.40 4.24 -7.09
N ILE A 130 13.38 5.02 -7.47
CA ILE A 130 13.52 6.06 -8.51
C ILE A 130 14.21 7.30 -7.95
N ILE A 131 13.83 7.72 -6.74
CA ILE A 131 14.50 8.81 -6.03
C ILE A 131 15.97 8.43 -5.78
N PHE A 132 16.23 7.18 -5.41
CA PHE A 132 17.59 6.67 -5.23
C PHE A 132 18.40 6.65 -6.54
N TYR A 133 17.80 6.19 -7.65
CA TYR A 133 18.43 6.20 -8.97
C TYR A 133 18.80 7.62 -9.42
N GLN A 134 17.89 8.59 -9.28
CA GLN A 134 18.14 9.99 -9.63
C GLN A 134 19.21 10.65 -8.73
N GLY A 135 19.22 10.30 -7.44
CA GLY A 135 20.26 10.75 -6.52
C GLY A 135 21.66 10.24 -6.89
N LEU A 136 21.77 9.07 -7.52
CA LEU A 136 23.03 8.51 -8.00
C LEU A 136 23.52 9.13 -9.30
N THR A 137 22.61 9.50 -10.21
CA THR A 137 22.96 10.11 -11.51
C THR A 137 23.23 11.61 -11.40
N ALA A 138 23.04 12.22 -10.22
CA ALA A 138 23.15 13.66 -9.97
C ALA A 138 22.29 14.53 -10.91
N GLU A 139 21.27 13.92 -11.51
CA GLU A 139 20.28 14.64 -12.31
C GLU A 139 19.40 15.47 -11.37
N THR A 140 19.03 16.66 -11.82
CA THR A 140 18.08 17.52 -11.09
C THR A 140 16.79 16.74 -10.84
N VAL A 141 16.27 16.79 -9.61
CA VAL A 141 15.02 16.12 -9.23
C VAL A 141 13.94 16.48 -10.24
N SER A 142 13.55 15.48 -11.03
CA SER A 142 12.67 15.67 -12.17
C SER A 142 11.32 16.24 -11.72
N PHE A 143 10.72 17.12 -12.53
CA PHE A 143 9.40 17.71 -12.25
C PHE A 143 8.34 16.64 -11.88
N PHE A 144 8.45 15.45 -12.46
CA PHE A 144 7.56 14.32 -12.23
C PHE A 144 7.58 13.78 -10.80
N ASN A 145 8.67 13.96 -10.04
CA ASN A 145 8.70 13.59 -8.62
C ASN A 145 7.80 14.49 -7.78
N TYR A 146 7.65 15.77 -8.12
CA TYR A 146 6.73 16.65 -7.39
C TYR A 146 5.27 16.21 -7.57
N ILE A 147 4.91 15.70 -8.75
CA ILE A 147 3.59 15.12 -9.02
C ILE A 147 3.36 13.86 -8.16
N SER A 148 4.37 13.00 -8.01
CA SER A 148 4.27 11.84 -7.11
C SER A 148 4.07 12.24 -5.64
N GLY A 149 4.66 13.35 -5.20
CA GLY A 149 4.44 13.92 -3.87
C GLY A 149 2.98 14.32 -3.62
N LEU A 150 2.30 14.86 -4.63
CA LEU A 150 0.86 15.19 -4.54
C LEU A 150 -0.01 13.94 -4.34
N TRP A 151 0.33 12.83 -4.99
CA TRP A 151 -0.36 11.55 -4.78
C TRP A 151 -0.18 11.02 -3.35
N ILE A 152 1.04 11.10 -2.82
CA ILE A 152 1.33 10.69 -1.42
C ILE A 152 0.53 11.53 -0.44
N LEU A 153 0.47 12.86 -0.64
CA LEU A 153 -0.33 13.75 0.19
C LEU A 153 -1.83 13.46 0.08
N GLY A 154 -2.34 13.24 -1.13
CA GLY A 154 -3.74 12.90 -1.36
C GLY A 154 -4.16 11.62 -0.63
N PHE A 155 -3.36 10.57 -0.74
CA PHE A 155 -3.57 9.31 -0.02
C PHE A 155 -3.41 9.44 1.50
N GLY A 156 -2.43 10.21 1.96
CA GLY A 156 -2.21 10.50 3.38
C GLY A 156 -3.39 11.26 4.00
N LEU A 157 -3.96 12.23 3.29
CA LEU A 157 -5.14 12.97 3.73
C LEU A 157 -6.38 12.08 3.80
N LEU A 158 -6.59 11.21 2.81
CA LEU A 158 -7.67 10.22 2.86
C LEU A 158 -7.54 9.32 4.09
N ALA A 159 -6.33 8.82 4.37
CA ALA A 159 -6.08 8.02 5.58
C ALA A 159 -6.41 8.78 6.86
N PHE A 160 -6.06 10.07 6.94
CA PHE A 160 -6.32 10.92 8.10
C PHE A 160 -7.82 11.20 8.31
N ILE A 161 -8.58 11.43 7.23
CA ILE A 161 -10.04 11.61 7.27
C ILE A 161 -10.75 10.38 7.82
N PHE A 162 -10.28 9.16 7.51
CA PHE A 162 -10.89 7.94 8.05
C PHE A 162 -10.51 7.64 9.51
N ILE A 163 -9.53 8.34 10.07
CA ILE A 163 -9.08 8.18 11.47
C ILE A 163 -9.77 9.20 12.41
N THR A 164 -10.24 10.34 11.88
CA THR A 164 -10.85 11.45 12.63
C THR A 164 -12.37 11.31 12.66
#